data_AF-A0A142XLH1-F1
#
_entry.id   AF-A0A142XLH1-F1
#
_cell.length_a   1.000
_cell.length_b   1.000
_cell.length_c   1.000
_cell.angle_alpha   90.00
_cell.angle_beta   90.00
_cell.angle_gamma   90.00
#
_symmetry.space_group_name_H-M   'P 1'
#
loop_
_entity.id
_entity.type
_entity.pdbx_description
1 polymer ?
#
loop_
_entity_poly.entity_id
_entity_poly.type
_entity_poly.pdbx_seq_one_letter_code
_entity_poly.pdbx_strand_id
1 'polypeptide(L)'
;MRFRWLAALAVALLSTGLASAQKATEPTVEIRLRSVNDLVDKFEYIAGLANKEDVAKQARDLIKALATDGKGIEGVDPKNPIGAYAVLNKEVETSPFVIFLPVADQDRLLEALKNRAGVVPEKGDDGTLKVAVPFINELHLRFANGYLYVSQKAKDLDPKVLVSPKDYFAKDDGSVASVIVHIDRIPADLRTFLFGQFELGVNEERKKNAGTESAAEKQLKGLLFDSILSGVKGVTEDGERLSVRLFADAKTDDVSAEVTLTAKNGSALAKNFTALGSKTSLPAGIVAAADAAARGNVKIAVTDGSKKEFSAAIEALLADGLKNAPEEQKDVVKALVAAVGPTLKAGELDVAVSLIGPSAKGTYQIIGAGAVTDGKEIEKFVKKVIGDYGAFIENFVEFKFDVEKIGDFSLHQINLKQVDDNLDKIFGTKTIWLATSDSAIVASIEPDGAVIRKGLKAKAVPVAVVSADSALAKVLPLAQPGLKADELKALLKDSFGDGSTSGKDTAAFTIEGGKQLTVKFKVKGKAIRAGAALGELKGK
;
A
#
# COMPACT_ATOMS: atom_id res chain seq x y z
N MET A 1 -0.76 -0.62 17.64
CA MET A 1 -1.79 0.47 17.66
C MET A 1 -2.33 0.84 16.27
N ARG A 2 -2.16 0.00 15.23
CA ARG A 2 -2.40 0.39 13.83
C ARG A 2 -3.09 -0.80 13.12
N PHE A 3 -4.16 -0.53 12.37
CA PHE A 3 -5.15 -1.43 11.71
C PHE A 3 -6.55 -1.60 12.32
N ARG A 4 -6.80 -1.19 13.57
CA ARG A 4 -8.15 -1.34 14.17
C ARG A 4 -9.21 -0.38 13.61
N TRP A 5 -8.82 0.70 12.94
CA TRP A 5 -9.76 1.75 12.50
C TRP A 5 -10.55 1.41 11.23
N LEU A 6 -9.99 0.64 10.30
CA LEU A 6 -10.70 0.26 9.07
C LEU A 6 -11.72 -0.87 9.30
N ALA A 7 -11.42 -1.81 10.20
CA ALA A 7 -12.37 -2.85 10.60
C ALA A 7 -13.46 -2.30 11.55
N ALA A 8 -13.14 -1.29 12.38
CA ALA A 8 -14.11 -0.66 13.26
C ALA A 8 -15.21 0.08 12.48
N LEU A 9 -14.93 0.67 11.31
CA LEU A 9 -15.98 1.35 10.53
C LEU A 9 -17.00 0.38 9.90
N ALA A 10 -16.59 -0.86 9.62
CA ALA A 10 -17.49 -1.89 9.09
C ALA A 10 -18.28 -2.62 10.19
N VAL A 11 -17.74 -2.72 11.41
CA VAL A 11 -18.37 -3.42 12.54
C VAL A 11 -19.16 -2.48 13.47
N ALA A 12 -18.85 -1.18 13.50
CA ALA A 12 -19.58 -0.20 14.34
C ALA A 12 -20.93 0.26 13.75
N LEU A 13 -21.33 -0.24 12.57
CA LEU A 13 -22.65 0.05 11.96
C LEU A 13 -23.78 -0.85 12.50
N LEU A 14 -23.56 -1.58 13.61
CA LEU A 14 -24.53 -2.51 14.20
C LEU A 14 -25.18 -2.05 15.53
N SER A 15 -25.11 -0.78 15.91
CA SER A 15 -25.79 -0.29 17.14
C SER A 15 -26.82 0.82 16.90
N THR A 16 -28.09 0.40 17.01
CA THR A 16 -29.35 1.04 17.44
C THR A 16 -29.58 2.57 17.37
N GLY A 17 -30.62 2.99 16.61
CA GLY A 17 -31.79 3.70 17.19
C GLY A 17 -32.38 4.95 16.48
N LEU A 18 -33.48 4.74 15.73
CA LEU A 18 -34.59 5.66 15.32
C LEU A 18 -34.46 6.70 14.16
N ALA A 19 -35.05 6.28 13.02
CA ALA A 19 -35.82 6.98 11.98
C ALA A 19 -35.56 8.45 11.54
N SER A 20 -35.26 8.60 10.24
CA SER A 20 -36.05 9.44 9.31
C SER A 20 -36.13 8.77 7.92
N ALA A 21 -37.15 9.09 7.12
CA ALA A 21 -37.42 8.54 5.79
C ALA A 21 -37.06 9.59 4.72
N GLN A 22 -36.19 9.22 3.77
CA GLN A 22 -35.87 10.06 2.62
C GLN A 22 -35.85 9.20 1.34
N LYS A 23 -36.35 9.81 0.26
CA LYS A 23 -36.48 9.29 -1.12
C LYS A 23 -35.26 8.47 -1.55
N ALA A 24 -35.49 7.34 -2.24
CA ALA A 24 -34.48 6.36 -2.71
C ALA A 24 -33.10 6.97 -2.99
N THR A 25 -32.29 7.03 -1.95
CA THR A 25 -30.95 7.62 -1.99
C THR A 25 -30.00 6.53 -2.47
N GLU A 26 -29.21 6.82 -3.49
CA GLU A 26 -28.18 5.89 -3.95
C GLU A 26 -27.26 5.49 -2.79
N PRO A 27 -26.75 4.24 -2.74
CA PRO A 27 -25.88 3.78 -1.66
C PRO A 27 -24.70 4.71 -1.36
N THR A 28 -24.48 5.04 -0.09
CA THR A 28 -23.26 5.73 0.35
C THR A 28 -22.13 4.72 0.56
N VAL A 29 -22.46 3.54 1.07
CA VAL A 29 -21.52 2.44 1.31
C VAL A 29 -22.05 1.19 0.64
N GLU A 30 -21.17 0.45 -0.01
CA GLU A 30 -21.44 -0.82 -0.67
C GLU A 30 -20.40 -1.86 -0.23
N ILE A 31 -20.86 -3.05 0.10
CA ILE A 31 -20.05 -4.22 0.40
C ILE A 31 -20.45 -5.28 -0.62
N ARG A 32 -19.46 -5.86 -1.29
CA ARG A 32 -19.67 -6.88 -2.31
C ARG A 32 -18.79 -8.07 -1.99
N LEU A 33 -19.40 -9.25 -2.00
CA LEU A 33 -18.71 -10.52 -1.88
C LEU A 33 -19.06 -11.37 -3.09
N ARG A 34 -18.08 -12.15 -3.56
CA ARG A 34 -18.31 -13.13 -4.60
C ARG A 34 -19.32 -14.20 -4.18
N SER A 35 -19.74 -15.00 -5.16
CA SER A 35 -20.61 -16.14 -4.92
C SER A 35 -19.99 -17.11 -3.92
N VAL A 36 -20.81 -17.89 -3.21
CA VAL A 36 -20.29 -18.87 -2.24
C VAL A 36 -19.34 -19.86 -2.92
N ASN A 37 -19.66 -20.28 -4.15
CA ASN A 37 -18.78 -21.16 -4.93
C ASN A 37 -17.40 -20.53 -5.16
N ASP A 38 -17.38 -19.28 -5.65
CA ASP A 38 -16.12 -18.57 -5.88
C ASP A 38 -15.34 -18.37 -4.58
N LEU A 39 -16.02 -18.00 -3.48
CA LEU A 39 -15.38 -17.79 -2.17
C LEU A 39 -14.74 -19.08 -1.65
N VAL A 40 -15.40 -20.22 -1.83
CA VAL A 40 -14.83 -21.53 -1.48
C VAL A 40 -13.61 -21.83 -2.33
N ASP A 41 -13.68 -21.64 -3.64
CA ASP A 41 -12.55 -21.88 -4.54
C ASP A 41 -11.35 -20.99 -4.21
N LYS A 42 -11.60 -19.71 -3.87
CA LYS A 42 -10.54 -18.80 -3.40
C LYS A 42 -10.02 -19.20 -2.03
N PHE A 43 -10.89 -19.61 -1.11
CA PHE A 43 -10.48 -20.07 0.21
C PHE A 43 -9.60 -21.32 0.11
N GLU A 44 -9.94 -22.29 -0.74
CA GLU A 44 -9.10 -23.46 -0.99
C GLU A 44 -7.72 -23.08 -1.51
N TYR A 45 -7.66 -22.16 -2.47
CA TYR A 45 -6.38 -21.65 -2.95
C TYR A 45 -5.56 -21.04 -1.81
N ILE A 46 -6.12 -20.08 -1.06
CA ILE A 46 -5.42 -19.41 0.05
C ILE A 46 -5.05 -20.40 1.17
N ALA A 47 -5.93 -21.34 1.50
CA ALA A 47 -5.67 -22.37 2.50
C ALA A 47 -4.53 -23.29 2.05
N GLY A 48 -4.47 -23.66 0.77
CA GLY A 48 -3.34 -24.40 0.21
C GLY A 48 -2.03 -23.62 0.23
N LEU A 49 -2.07 -22.28 0.11
CA LEU A 49 -0.87 -21.47 0.34
C LEU A 49 -0.40 -21.50 1.79
N ALA A 50 -1.28 -21.77 2.76
CA ALA A 50 -0.97 -21.78 4.19
C ALA A 50 -0.76 -23.19 4.76
N ASN A 51 -0.65 -24.23 3.92
CA ASN A 51 -0.63 -25.65 4.33
C ASN A 51 -1.84 -26.02 5.21
N LYS A 52 -3.03 -25.52 4.86
CA LYS A 52 -4.32 -25.77 5.54
C LYS A 52 -5.36 -26.40 4.61
N GLU A 53 -4.91 -27.22 3.66
CA GLU A 53 -5.75 -27.91 2.68
C GLU A 53 -6.85 -28.74 3.35
N ASP A 54 -6.54 -29.38 4.48
CA ASP A 54 -7.53 -30.18 5.24
C ASP A 54 -8.69 -29.33 5.76
N VAL A 55 -8.42 -28.11 6.22
CA VAL A 55 -9.46 -27.17 6.68
C VAL A 55 -10.34 -26.76 5.50
N ALA A 56 -9.71 -26.50 4.35
CA ALA A 56 -10.42 -26.16 3.12
C ALA A 56 -11.32 -27.31 2.63
N LYS A 57 -10.79 -28.54 2.66
CA LYS A 57 -11.53 -29.75 2.33
C LYS A 57 -12.72 -29.97 3.28
N GLN A 58 -12.52 -29.83 4.59
CA GLN A 58 -13.60 -29.93 5.58
C GLN A 58 -14.69 -28.89 5.33
N ALA A 59 -14.33 -27.64 5.04
CA ALA A 59 -15.28 -26.59 4.70
C ALA A 59 -16.07 -26.93 3.42
N ARG A 60 -15.40 -27.42 2.38
CA ARG A 60 -16.07 -27.85 1.14
C ARG A 60 -16.98 -29.06 1.36
N ASP A 61 -16.56 -30.04 2.14
CA ASP A 61 -17.35 -31.22 2.44
C ASP A 61 -18.59 -30.87 3.26
N LEU A 62 -18.47 -29.94 4.22
CA LEU A 62 -19.61 -29.37 4.94
C LEU A 62 -20.57 -28.66 3.97
N ILE A 63 -20.06 -27.83 3.07
CA ILE A 63 -20.88 -27.13 2.07
C ILE A 63 -21.62 -28.12 1.16
N LYS A 64 -20.95 -29.18 0.71
CA LYS A 64 -21.58 -30.25 -0.08
C LYS A 64 -22.66 -30.99 0.72
N ALA A 65 -22.43 -31.26 2.00
CA ALA A 65 -23.42 -31.91 2.86
C ALA A 65 -24.68 -31.04 3.09
N LEU A 66 -24.51 -29.71 3.11
CA LEU A 66 -25.59 -28.74 3.26
C LEU A 66 -26.28 -28.38 1.93
N ALA A 67 -25.59 -28.62 0.81
CA ALA A 67 -26.12 -28.42 -0.53
C ALA A 67 -27.13 -29.50 -0.90
N THR A 68 -28.15 -29.13 -1.67
CA THR A 68 -29.04 -30.10 -2.32
C THR A 68 -29.29 -29.64 -3.75
N ASP A 69 -29.29 -30.60 -4.67
CA ASP A 69 -29.48 -30.33 -6.10
C ASP A 69 -30.73 -29.48 -6.34
N GLY A 70 -30.52 -28.36 -7.04
CA GLY A 70 -31.57 -27.39 -7.35
C GLY A 70 -32.05 -26.51 -6.18
N LYS A 71 -31.66 -26.80 -4.93
CA LYS A 71 -32.11 -26.09 -3.72
C LYS A 71 -31.03 -25.27 -2.99
N GLY A 72 -29.81 -25.28 -3.51
CA GLY A 72 -28.69 -24.51 -2.94
C GLY A 72 -28.20 -25.04 -1.59
N ILE A 73 -27.42 -24.23 -0.87
CA ILE A 73 -26.87 -24.55 0.46
C ILE A 73 -27.85 -24.02 1.50
N GLU A 74 -28.62 -24.90 2.14
CA GLU A 74 -29.66 -24.46 3.09
C GLU A 74 -30.59 -23.37 2.50
N GLY A 75 -30.92 -23.47 1.20
CA GLY A 75 -31.79 -22.51 0.50
C GLY A 75 -31.07 -21.30 -0.12
N VAL A 76 -29.78 -21.11 0.17
CA VAL A 76 -28.93 -20.05 -0.42
C VAL A 76 -28.43 -20.49 -1.80
N ASP A 77 -28.55 -19.62 -2.81
CA ASP A 77 -27.99 -19.88 -4.14
C ASP A 77 -26.47 -19.60 -4.16
N PRO A 78 -25.62 -20.62 -4.29
CA PRO A 78 -24.18 -20.44 -4.18
C PRO A 78 -23.52 -19.87 -5.44
N LYS A 79 -24.28 -19.68 -6.53
CA LYS A 79 -23.76 -19.18 -7.82
C LYS A 79 -23.81 -17.66 -7.94
N ASN A 80 -24.67 -17.03 -7.15
CA ASN A 80 -24.89 -15.60 -7.20
C ASN A 80 -24.09 -14.88 -6.08
N PRO A 81 -23.64 -13.63 -6.31
CA PRO A 81 -22.87 -12.86 -5.34
C PRO A 81 -23.75 -12.35 -4.17
N ILE A 82 -23.10 -12.01 -3.07
CA ILE A 82 -23.71 -11.48 -1.84
C ILE A 82 -23.40 -10.00 -1.72
N GLY A 83 -24.39 -9.21 -1.29
CA GLY A 83 -24.27 -7.75 -1.24
C GLY A 83 -24.80 -7.18 0.07
N ALA A 84 -24.26 -6.04 0.45
CA ALA A 84 -24.87 -5.19 1.45
C ALA A 84 -24.62 -3.72 1.10
N TYR A 85 -25.58 -2.85 1.33
CA TYR A 85 -25.40 -1.41 1.17
C TYR A 85 -25.97 -0.64 2.35
N ALA A 86 -25.46 0.57 2.55
CA ALA A 86 -25.98 1.52 3.52
C ALA A 86 -26.10 2.91 2.90
N VAL A 87 -27.10 3.65 3.35
CA VAL A 87 -27.31 5.07 3.03
C VAL A 87 -27.04 5.84 4.32
N LEU A 88 -25.95 6.60 4.35
CA LEU A 88 -25.58 7.33 5.56
C LEU A 88 -26.43 8.59 5.69
N ASN A 89 -27.12 8.69 6.82
CA ASN A 89 -27.85 9.88 7.22
C ASN A 89 -27.01 10.68 8.21
N LYS A 90 -27.44 11.90 8.56
CA LYS A 90 -26.78 12.74 9.57
C LYS A 90 -26.59 12.01 10.91
N GLU A 91 -27.59 11.21 11.29
CA GLU A 91 -27.51 10.30 12.42
C GLU A 91 -27.07 8.92 11.92
N VAL A 92 -25.79 8.60 12.10
CA VAL A 92 -25.21 7.34 11.59
C VAL A 92 -25.95 6.12 12.13
N GLU A 93 -26.36 6.16 13.41
CA GLU A 93 -27.10 5.10 14.12
C GLU A 93 -28.47 4.77 13.50
N THR A 94 -29.03 5.70 12.71
CA THR A 94 -30.39 5.60 12.15
C THR A 94 -30.37 5.38 10.64
N SER A 95 -29.17 5.28 10.08
CA SER A 95 -28.89 5.10 8.66
C SER A 95 -29.46 3.76 8.15
N PRO A 96 -30.27 3.77 7.08
CA PRO A 96 -30.74 2.56 6.44
C PRO A 96 -29.57 1.69 5.99
N PHE A 97 -29.67 0.38 6.26
CA PHE A 97 -28.82 -0.62 5.67
C PHE A 97 -29.67 -1.76 5.11
N VAL A 98 -29.17 -2.41 4.08
CA VAL A 98 -29.80 -3.58 3.47
C VAL A 98 -28.71 -4.59 3.15
N ILE A 99 -28.85 -5.81 3.68
CA ILE A 99 -28.06 -6.98 3.28
C ILE A 99 -28.93 -7.79 2.35
N PHE A 100 -28.36 -8.37 1.29
CA PHE A 100 -29.11 -9.25 0.41
C PHE A 100 -28.32 -10.49 0.03
N LEU A 101 -28.96 -11.63 0.30
CA LEU A 101 -28.43 -12.98 0.15
C LEU A 101 -29.16 -13.67 -1.01
N PRO A 102 -28.45 -14.29 -1.97
CA PRO A 102 -29.08 -14.95 -3.10
C PRO A 102 -29.83 -16.20 -2.65
N VAL A 103 -31.03 -16.44 -3.19
CA VAL A 103 -31.94 -17.51 -2.74
C VAL A 103 -32.22 -18.49 -3.86
N ALA A 104 -31.98 -19.78 -3.58
CA ALA A 104 -32.38 -20.90 -4.43
C ALA A 104 -33.74 -21.48 -4.01
N ASP A 105 -34.02 -21.57 -2.71
CA ASP A 105 -35.25 -22.14 -2.15
C ASP A 105 -35.63 -21.39 -0.86
N GLN A 106 -36.78 -20.69 -0.88
CA GLN A 106 -37.21 -19.81 0.22
C GLN A 106 -37.57 -20.60 1.48
N ASP A 107 -38.33 -21.68 1.33
CA ASP A 107 -38.83 -22.48 2.47
C ASP A 107 -37.66 -23.12 3.21
N ARG A 108 -36.71 -23.66 2.45
CA ARG A 108 -35.48 -24.24 3.02
C ARG A 108 -34.64 -23.22 3.76
N LEU A 109 -34.55 -21.99 3.25
CA LEU A 109 -33.81 -20.92 3.93
C LEU A 109 -34.48 -20.52 5.25
N LEU A 110 -35.80 -20.41 5.28
CA LEU A 110 -36.55 -20.11 6.51
C LEU A 110 -36.44 -21.26 7.52
N GLU A 111 -36.50 -22.50 7.06
CA GLU A 111 -36.28 -23.68 7.91
C GLU A 111 -34.85 -23.70 8.48
N ALA A 112 -33.84 -23.36 7.68
CA ALA A 112 -32.46 -23.25 8.14
C ALA A 112 -32.28 -22.16 9.20
N LEU A 113 -32.88 -20.97 9.01
CA LEU A 113 -32.87 -19.91 10.01
C LEU A 113 -33.47 -20.37 11.35
N LYS A 114 -34.59 -21.11 11.29
CA LYS A 114 -35.23 -21.69 12.47
C LYS A 114 -34.34 -22.74 13.15
N ASN A 115 -33.84 -23.70 12.39
CA ASN A 115 -33.15 -24.87 12.93
C ASN A 115 -31.70 -24.58 13.35
N ARG A 116 -31.03 -23.62 12.70
CA ARG A 116 -29.61 -23.28 12.96
C ARG A 116 -29.44 -22.07 13.85
N ALA A 117 -30.19 -21.00 13.59
CA ALA A 117 -30.04 -19.73 14.29
C ALA A 117 -31.04 -19.58 15.45
N GLY A 118 -32.01 -20.50 15.58
CA GLY A 118 -33.09 -20.37 16.56
C GLY A 118 -34.02 -19.19 16.27
N VAL A 119 -34.01 -18.70 15.03
CA VAL A 119 -34.76 -17.51 14.61
C VAL A 119 -36.04 -17.96 13.92
N VAL A 120 -37.20 -17.60 14.49
CA VAL A 120 -38.51 -17.91 13.90
C VAL A 120 -39.03 -16.66 13.20
N PRO A 121 -39.18 -16.68 11.86
CA PRO A 121 -39.78 -15.58 11.13
C PRO A 121 -41.27 -15.48 11.41
N GLU A 122 -41.71 -14.31 11.87
CA GLU A 122 -43.11 -13.95 12.02
C GLU A 122 -43.58 -13.14 10.81
N LYS A 123 -44.88 -13.14 10.55
CA LYS A 123 -45.43 -12.36 9.45
C LYS A 123 -45.34 -10.86 9.79
N GLY A 124 -44.67 -10.10 8.94
CA GLY A 124 -44.58 -8.65 9.03
C GLY A 124 -45.58 -7.94 8.13
N ASP A 125 -45.41 -6.62 8.05
CA ASP A 125 -46.24 -5.74 7.23
C ASP A 125 -45.77 -5.74 5.76
N ASP A 126 -46.68 -5.48 4.82
CA ASP A 126 -46.39 -5.33 3.38
C ASP A 126 -45.59 -6.50 2.75
N GLY A 127 -45.84 -7.73 3.18
CA GLY A 127 -45.13 -8.90 2.65
C GLY A 127 -43.67 -9.02 3.12
N THR A 128 -43.30 -8.33 4.20
CA THR A 128 -42.07 -8.61 4.96
C THR A 128 -42.29 -9.72 5.98
N LEU A 129 -41.21 -10.32 6.45
CA LEU A 129 -41.18 -11.14 7.67
C LEU A 129 -40.42 -10.37 8.75
N LYS A 130 -40.78 -10.59 10.02
CA LYS A 130 -40.07 -10.05 11.19
C LYS A 130 -39.28 -11.18 11.83
N VAL A 131 -38.05 -10.91 12.22
CA VAL A 131 -37.22 -11.86 12.95
C VAL A 131 -36.62 -11.19 14.18
N ALA A 132 -36.77 -11.84 15.33
CA ALA A 132 -36.06 -11.45 16.53
C ALA A 132 -34.65 -12.03 16.50
N VAL A 133 -33.64 -11.17 16.59
CA VAL A 133 -32.22 -11.57 16.64
C VAL A 133 -31.64 -11.09 17.96
N PRO A 134 -30.89 -11.94 18.69
CA PRO A 134 -30.13 -11.50 19.86
C PRO A 134 -29.32 -10.23 19.54
N PHE A 135 -29.30 -9.26 20.47
CA PHE A 135 -28.57 -7.98 20.39
C PHE A 135 -29.12 -6.88 19.47
N ILE A 136 -29.88 -7.20 18.41
CA ILE A 136 -30.42 -6.19 17.45
C ILE A 136 -31.95 -5.99 17.62
N ASN A 137 -32.57 -6.78 18.51
CA ASN A 137 -34.00 -6.85 18.82
C ASN A 137 -34.86 -7.35 17.66
N GLU A 138 -34.96 -6.60 16.56
CA GLU A 138 -35.83 -6.94 15.41
C GLU A 138 -35.14 -6.59 14.09
N LEU A 139 -35.20 -7.52 13.14
CA LEU A 139 -34.89 -7.28 11.72
C LEU A 139 -36.10 -7.66 10.87
N HIS A 140 -36.20 -7.03 9.72
CA HIS A 140 -37.17 -7.36 8.69
C HIS A 140 -36.50 -8.09 7.53
N LEU A 141 -37.25 -9.01 6.94
CA LEU A 141 -36.83 -9.80 5.79
C LEU A 141 -37.81 -9.59 4.64
N ARG A 142 -37.32 -9.58 3.40
CA ARG A 142 -38.15 -9.61 2.20
C ARG A 142 -37.51 -10.45 1.10
N PHE A 143 -38.28 -11.36 0.52
CA PHE A 143 -37.86 -12.06 -0.69
C PHE A 143 -38.27 -11.26 -1.92
N ALA A 144 -37.29 -10.85 -2.74
CA ALA A 144 -37.52 -10.15 -4.00
C ALA A 144 -36.33 -10.36 -4.93
N ASN A 145 -36.51 -10.23 -6.25
CA ASN A 145 -35.41 -10.25 -7.23
C ASN A 145 -34.48 -11.49 -7.17
N GLY A 146 -34.95 -12.63 -6.66
CA GLY A 146 -34.12 -13.83 -6.45
C GLY A 146 -33.23 -13.78 -5.20
N TYR A 147 -33.48 -12.84 -4.28
CA TYR A 147 -32.69 -12.58 -3.09
C TYR A 147 -33.58 -12.44 -1.84
N LEU A 148 -33.00 -12.75 -0.69
CA LEU A 148 -33.50 -12.39 0.64
C LEU A 148 -32.85 -11.08 1.05
N TYR A 149 -33.63 -10.01 1.13
CA TYR A 149 -33.21 -8.73 1.66
C TYR A 149 -33.47 -8.66 3.16
N VAL A 150 -32.53 -8.08 3.90
CA VAL A 150 -32.55 -7.97 5.36
C VAL A 150 -32.25 -6.52 5.74
N SER A 151 -33.07 -5.92 6.59
CA SER A 151 -32.88 -4.56 7.10
C SER A 151 -33.46 -4.40 8.50
N GLN A 152 -33.06 -3.35 9.22
CA GLN A 152 -33.64 -3.02 10.53
C GLN A 152 -35.06 -2.47 10.44
N LYS A 153 -35.48 -1.88 9.30
CA LYS A 153 -36.82 -1.28 9.15
C LYS A 153 -37.51 -1.82 7.92
N ALA A 154 -38.79 -2.21 8.05
CA ALA A 154 -39.60 -2.71 6.92
C ALA A 154 -39.64 -1.74 5.73
N LYS A 155 -39.69 -0.42 6.00
CA LYS A 155 -39.72 0.64 4.97
C LYS A 155 -38.48 0.64 4.07
N ASP A 156 -37.33 0.23 4.59
CA ASP A 156 -36.06 0.22 3.86
C ASP A 156 -36.02 -0.97 2.87
N LEU A 157 -36.98 -1.89 3.00
CA LEU A 157 -37.21 -3.01 2.10
C LEU A 157 -38.30 -2.73 1.06
N ASP A 158 -38.92 -1.54 0.99
CA ASP A 158 -39.97 -1.22 -0.01
C ASP A 158 -39.50 -1.54 -1.46
N PRO A 159 -40.29 -2.23 -2.30
CA PRO A 159 -39.81 -2.67 -3.61
C PRO A 159 -39.49 -1.50 -4.55
N LYS A 160 -40.00 -0.30 -4.26
CA LYS A 160 -39.75 0.93 -5.03
C LYS A 160 -38.41 1.57 -4.70
N VAL A 161 -37.81 1.25 -3.56
CA VAL A 161 -36.52 1.82 -3.10
C VAL A 161 -35.39 0.80 -3.05
N LEU A 162 -35.74 -0.49 -3.18
CA LEU A 162 -34.80 -1.60 -3.19
C LEU A 162 -33.81 -1.51 -4.36
N VAL A 163 -32.52 -1.66 -4.07
CA VAL A 163 -31.49 -1.75 -5.11
C VAL A 163 -31.57 -3.13 -5.77
N SER A 164 -31.67 -3.12 -7.10
CA SER A 164 -31.67 -4.33 -7.92
C SER A 164 -30.29 -5.02 -7.87
N PRO A 165 -30.20 -6.33 -7.60
CA PRO A 165 -28.93 -7.06 -7.57
C PRO A 165 -28.26 -7.05 -8.96
N LYS A 166 -29.07 -7.07 -10.02
CA LYS A 166 -28.59 -7.01 -11.41
C LYS A 166 -27.78 -5.74 -11.66
N ASP A 167 -28.24 -4.60 -11.15
CA ASP A 167 -27.57 -3.31 -11.34
C ASP A 167 -26.40 -3.15 -10.35
N TYR A 168 -26.59 -3.60 -9.11
CA TYR A 168 -25.57 -3.56 -8.07
C TYR A 168 -24.30 -4.33 -8.46
N PHE A 169 -24.46 -5.54 -9.01
CA PHE A 169 -23.38 -6.41 -9.46
C PHE A 169 -23.06 -6.30 -10.95
N ALA A 170 -23.63 -5.33 -11.67
CA ALA A 170 -23.45 -5.18 -13.12
C ALA A 170 -21.97 -5.05 -13.54
N LYS A 171 -21.12 -4.51 -12.66
CA LYS A 171 -19.69 -4.35 -12.88
C LYS A 171 -18.94 -5.39 -12.07
N ASP A 172 -18.58 -6.49 -12.73
CA ASP A 172 -17.60 -7.42 -12.21
C ASP A 172 -16.21 -6.79 -12.31
N ASP A 173 -15.56 -6.56 -11.16
CA ASP A 173 -14.23 -5.97 -11.06
C ASP A 173 -13.13 -7.00 -10.71
N GLY A 174 -13.44 -8.30 -10.70
CA GLY A 174 -12.47 -9.34 -10.37
C GLY A 174 -12.25 -9.55 -8.87
N SER A 175 -12.76 -8.67 -8.00
CA SER A 175 -12.50 -8.77 -6.56
C SER A 175 -13.22 -9.96 -5.92
N VAL A 176 -12.61 -10.52 -4.88
CA VAL A 176 -13.20 -11.54 -3.99
C VAL A 176 -14.15 -10.87 -3.00
N ALA A 177 -13.69 -9.75 -2.46
CA ALA A 177 -14.42 -8.88 -1.57
C ALA A 177 -14.07 -7.42 -1.89
N SER A 178 -15.07 -6.55 -1.82
CA SER A 178 -14.84 -5.12 -1.92
C SER A 178 -15.74 -4.32 -0.99
N VAL A 179 -15.19 -3.19 -0.52
CA VAL A 179 -15.91 -2.13 0.19
C VAL A 179 -15.76 -0.86 -0.63
N ILE A 180 -16.86 -0.23 -0.97
CA ILE A 180 -16.91 1.00 -1.76
C ILE A 180 -17.64 2.06 -0.94
N VAL A 181 -17.02 3.21 -0.76
CA VAL A 181 -17.60 4.37 -0.10
C VAL A 181 -17.67 5.50 -1.12
N HIS A 182 -18.89 5.96 -1.42
CA HIS A 182 -19.14 7.11 -2.28
C HIS A 182 -19.09 8.36 -1.40
N ILE A 183 -17.92 9.02 -1.40
CA ILE A 183 -17.59 10.14 -0.51
C ILE A 183 -18.51 11.34 -0.82
N ASP A 184 -18.83 11.54 -2.09
CA ASP A 184 -19.72 12.58 -2.57
C ASP A 184 -21.17 12.43 -2.10
N ARG A 185 -21.57 11.21 -1.71
CA ARG A 185 -22.89 10.87 -1.15
C ARG A 185 -22.94 10.93 0.38
N ILE A 186 -21.82 11.22 1.06
CA ILE A 186 -21.82 11.40 2.52
C ILE A 186 -22.42 12.78 2.85
N PRO A 187 -23.37 12.87 3.80
CA PRO A 187 -23.91 14.14 4.28
C PRO A 187 -22.80 15.13 4.65
N ALA A 188 -22.97 16.41 4.27
CA ALA A 188 -21.97 17.45 4.49
C ALA A 188 -21.58 17.56 5.97
N ASP A 189 -22.56 17.55 6.87
CA ASP A 189 -22.35 17.60 8.32
C ASP A 189 -21.44 16.46 8.82
N LEU A 190 -21.64 15.23 8.30
CA LEU A 190 -20.80 14.09 8.66
C LEU A 190 -19.38 14.23 8.13
N ARG A 191 -19.21 14.73 6.90
CA ARG A 191 -17.87 15.01 6.35
C ARG A 191 -17.14 16.06 7.17
N THR A 192 -17.81 17.15 7.53
CA THR A 192 -17.26 18.20 8.39
C THR A 192 -16.90 17.66 9.76
N PHE A 193 -17.77 16.84 10.37
CA PHE A 193 -17.48 16.20 11.66
C PHE A 193 -16.25 15.30 11.59
N LEU A 194 -16.18 14.40 10.60
CA LEU A 194 -15.04 13.48 10.41
C LEU A 194 -13.74 14.25 10.14
N PHE A 195 -13.79 15.29 9.31
CA PHE A 195 -12.64 16.15 9.07
C PHE A 195 -12.19 16.86 10.36
N GLY A 196 -13.12 17.39 11.16
CA GLY A 196 -12.81 18.00 12.44
C GLY A 196 -12.15 17.05 13.43
N GLN A 197 -12.61 15.79 13.51
CA GLN A 197 -11.96 14.76 14.34
C GLN A 197 -10.55 14.42 13.87
N PHE A 198 -10.35 14.34 12.55
CA PHE A 198 -9.02 14.14 11.98
C PHE A 198 -8.10 15.33 12.26
N GLU A 199 -8.59 16.54 12.09
CA GLU A 199 -7.87 17.78 12.37
C GLU A 199 -7.44 17.86 13.84
N LEU A 200 -8.33 17.52 14.78
CA LEU A 200 -8.00 17.43 16.20
C LEU A 200 -6.86 16.44 16.46
N GLY A 201 -6.94 15.21 15.90
CA GLY A 201 -5.89 14.21 16.07
C GLY A 201 -4.54 14.63 15.48
N VAL A 202 -4.54 15.29 14.32
CA VAL A 202 -3.32 15.86 13.73
C VAL A 202 -2.76 16.99 14.59
N ASN A 203 -3.61 17.87 15.12
CA ASN A 203 -3.20 18.97 15.98
C ASN A 203 -2.68 18.49 17.35
N GLU A 204 -3.20 17.38 17.88
CA GLU A 204 -2.65 16.71 19.06
C GLU A 204 -1.25 16.15 18.77
N GLU A 205 -1.06 15.47 17.64
CA GLU A 205 0.25 14.94 17.24
C GLU A 205 1.26 16.07 16.97
N ARG A 206 0.80 17.20 16.40
CA ARG A 206 1.60 18.40 16.19
C ARG A 206 2.17 18.94 17.51
N LYS A 207 1.41 18.84 18.61
CA LYS A 207 1.84 19.29 19.95
C LYS A 207 2.83 18.32 20.60
N LYS A 208 2.84 17.04 20.23
CA LYS A 208 3.84 16.09 20.73
C LYS A 208 5.23 16.51 20.29
N ASN A 209 6.16 16.55 21.24
CA ASN A 209 7.57 16.96 21.07
C ASN A 209 7.80 18.45 20.72
N ALA A 210 6.77 19.31 20.82
CA ALA A 210 6.93 20.74 20.54
C ALA A 210 7.91 21.48 21.48
N GLY A 211 8.29 20.89 22.61
CA GLY A 211 9.26 21.46 23.57
C GLY A 211 10.72 21.26 23.19
N THR A 212 11.04 20.30 22.32
CA THR A 212 12.43 19.91 21.99
C THR A 212 12.86 20.30 20.58
N GLU A 213 11.97 20.85 19.78
CA GLU A 213 12.20 21.20 18.37
C GLU A 213 12.62 22.67 18.22
N SER A 214 13.60 22.92 17.35
CA SER A 214 13.99 24.25 16.87
C SER A 214 12.84 24.93 16.11
N ALA A 215 12.95 26.25 15.89
CA ALA A 215 11.93 27.00 15.15
C ALA A 215 11.76 26.50 13.70
N ALA A 216 12.85 26.12 13.04
CA ALA A 216 12.84 25.62 11.67
C ALA A 216 12.24 24.20 11.57
N GLU A 217 12.56 23.31 12.50
CA GLU A 217 11.94 21.97 12.59
C GLU A 217 10.43 22.08 12.80
N LYS A 218 9.99 22.99 13.68
CA LYS A 218 8.56 23.27 13.89
C LYS A 218 7.88 23.74 12.61
N GLN A 219 8.52 24.62 11.83
CA GLN A 219 7.98 25.11 10.57
C GLN A 219 7.85 24.00 9.53
N LEU A 220 8.89 23.17 9.33
CA LEU A 220 8.85 22.03 8.41
C LEU A 220 7.79 21.00 8.80
N LYS A 221 7.73 20.66 10.10
CA LYS A 221 6.69 19.77 10.65
C LYS A 221 5.29 20.37 10.46
N GLY A 222 5.14 21.67 10.65
CA GLY A 222 3.90 22.41 10.37
C GLY A 222 3.45 22.26 8.92
N LEU A 223 4.35 22.53 7.96
CA LEU A 223 4.07 22.38 6.52
C LEU A 223 3.69 20.94 6.15
N LEU A 224 4.35 19.94 6.74
CA LEU A 224 4.01 18.54 6.53
C LEU A 224 2.58 18.23 7.01
N PHE A 225 2.23 18.66 8.23
CA PHE A 225 0.87 18.46 8.74
C PHE A 225 -0.18 19.25 7.98
N ASP A 226 0.11 20.48 7.56
CA ASP A 226 -0.79 21.28 6.75
C ASP A 226 -1.03 20.63 5.37
N SER A 227 0.00 20.00 4.80
CA SER A 227 -0.13 19.20 3.57
C SER A 227 -1.02 17.97 3.77
N ILE A 228 -0.89 17.28 4.91
CA ILE A 228 -1.75 16.14 5.27
C ILE A 228 -3.21 16.61 5.44
N LEU A 229 -3.44 17.69 6.19
CA LEU A 229 -4.78 18.25 6.40
C LEU A 229 -5.41 18.70 5.08
N SER A 230 -4.65 19.40 4.23
CA SER A 230 -5.10 19.84 2.91
C SER A 230 -5.42 18.66 2.00
N GLY A 231 -4.61 17.59 2.06
CA GLY A 231 -4.87 16.34 1.35
C GLY A 231 -6.20 15.72 1.76
N VAL A 232 -6.42 15.51 3.07
CA VAL A 232 -7.67 14.93 3.58
C VAL A 232 -8.87 15.83 3.28
N LYS A 233 -8.74 17.16 3.44
CA LYS A 233 -9.77 18.12 3.06
C LYS A 233 -10.14 17.98 1.59
N GLY A 234 -9.14 17.93 0.70
CA GLY A 234 -9.33 17.70 -0.72
C GLY A 234 -10.08 16.39 -0.99
N VAL A 235 -9.76 15.31 -0.27
CA VAL A 235 -10.54 14.05 -0.35
C VAL A 235 -12.00 14.24 0.08
N THR A 236 -12.26 14.97 1.16
CA THR A 236 -13.64 15.17 1.64
C THR A 236 -14.49 16.05 0.71
N GLU A 237 -13.88 17.05 0.05
CA GLU A 237 -14.56 18.01 -0.82
C GLU A 237 -14.69 17.49 -2.26
N ASP A 238 -13.58 17.03 -2.83
CA ASP A 238 -13.43 16.65 -4.24
C ASP A 238 -13.44 15.13 -4.47
N GLY A 239 -13.41 14.32 -3.40
CA GLY A 239 -13.51 12.87 -3.51
C GLY A 239 -14.87 12.44 -4.06
N GLU A 240 -14.84 11.51 -5.01
CA GLU A 240 -16.03 10.81 -5.50
C GLU A 240 -16.16 9.47 -4.78
N ARG A 241 -15.13 8.63 -4.84
CA ARG A 241 -15.22 7.23 -4.41
C ARG A 241 -13.93 6.73 -3.79
N LEU A 242 -14.01 6.14 -2.61
CA LEU A 242 -12.97 5.30 -2.03
C LEU A 242 -13.37 3.83 -2.21
N SER A 243 -12.44 2.98 -2.66
CA SER A 243 -12.67 1.55 -2.82
C SER A 243 -11.53 0.76 -2.20
N VAL A 244 -11.87 -0.26 -1.42
CA VAL A 244 -10.94 -1.26 -0.89
C VAL A 244 -11.33 -2.60 -1.50
N ARG A 245 -10.39 -3.26 -2.18
CA ARG A 245 -10.62 -4.52 -2.90
C ARG A 245 -9.59 -5.56 -2.53
N LEU A 246 -10.04 -6.79 -2.39
CA LEU A 246 -9.20 -7.98 -2.19
C LEU A 246 -9.33 -8.88 -3.41
N PHE A 247 -8.21 -9.43 -3.87
CA PHE A 247 -8.11 -10.30 -5.03
C PHE A 247 -7.34 -11.56 -4.69
N ALA A 248 -7.78 -12.69 -5.25
CA ALA A 248 -7.07 -13.96 -5.24
C ALA A 248 -7.26 -14.65 -6.60
N ASP A 249 -6.17 -14.86 -7.33
CA ASP A 249 -6.16 -15.48 -8.64
C ASP A 249 -5.19 -16.66 -8.67
N ALA A 250 -5.76 -17.88 -8.61
CA ALA A 250 -5.00 -19.12 -8.69
C ALA A 250 -4.36 -19.34 -10.07
N LYS A 251 -4.84 -18.69 -11.15
CA LYS A 251 -4.28 -18.84 -12.49
C LYS A 251 -2.98 -18.06 -12.63
N THR A 252 -2.93 -16.84 -12.13
CA THR A 252 -1.72 -16.01 -12.16
C THR A 252 -0.86 -16.17 -10.90
N ASP A 253 -1.34 -16.97 -9.95
CA ASP A 253 -0.76 -17.18 -8.62
C ASP A 253 -0.59 -15.86 -7.87
N ASP A 254 -1.61 -15.00 -7.88
CA ASP A 254 -1.57 -13.66 -7.29
C ASP A 254 -2.57 -13.51 -6.14
N VAL A 255 -2.12 -12.89 -5.05
CA VAL A 255 -2.97 -12.34 -3.99
C VAL A 255 -2.67 -10.85 -3.88
N SER A 256 -3.70 -10.02 -3.92
CA SER A 256 -3.51 -8.57 -3.84
C SER A 256 -4.60 -7.84 -3.08
N ALA A 257 -4.22 -6.72 -2.48
CA ALA A 257 -5.12 -5.74 -1.90
C ALA A 257 -4.92 -4.40 -2.63
N GLU A 258 -6.02 -3.73 -2.95
CA GLU A 258 -6.02 -2.45 -3.63
C GLU A 258 -6.89 -1.44 -2.87
N VAL A 259 -6.36 -0.25 -2.65
CA VAL A 259 -7.11 0.92 -2.20
C VAL A 259 -7.07 1.95 -3.31
N THR A 260 -8.24 2.34 -3.80
CA THR A 260 -8.39 3.28 -4.91
C THR A 260 -9.24 4.46 -4.47
N LEU A 261 -8.74 5.68 -4.71
CA LEU A 261 -9.45 6.92 -4.50
C LEU A 261 -9.69 7.61 -5.85
N THR A 262 -10.95 7.80 -6.19
CA THR A 262 -11.42 8.53 -7.38
C THR A 262 -11.84 9.92 -6.97
N ALA A 263 -11.41 10.92 -7.73
CA ALA A 263 -11.82 12.31 -7.56
C ALA A 263 -12.90 12.68 -8.58
N LYS A 264 -13.75 13.64 -8.24
CA LYS A 264 -14.73 14.21 -9.16
C LYS A 264 -14.03 14.75 -10.41
N ASN A 265 -14.62 14.50 -11.57
CA ASN A 265 -14.07 14.97 -12.84
C ASN A 265 -13.83 16.49 -12.84
N GLY A 266 -12.64 16.91 -13.27
CA GLY A 266 -12.26 18.33 -13.39
C GLY A 266 -11.85 19.03 -12.07
N SER A 267 -11.97 18.35 -10.92
CA SER A 267 -11.59 18.89 -9.61
C SER A 267 -10.08 19.14 -9.46
N ALA A 268 -9.70 19.89 -8.42
CA ALA A 268 -8.29 20.10 -8.09
C ALA A 268 -7.61 18.76 -7.72
N LEU A 269 -8.32 17.91 -6.97
CA LEU A 269 -7.84 16.58 -6.60
C LEU A 269 -7.57 15.69 -7.83
N ALA A 270 -8.46 15.70 -8.84
CA ALA A 270 -8.26 14.93 -10.08
C ALA A 270 -7.02 15.38 -10.86
N LYS A 271 -6.75 16.69 -10.90
CA LYS A 271 -5.54 17.25 -11.52
C LYS A 271 -4.29 16.81 -10.77
N ASN A 272 -4.34 16.80 -9.44
CA ASN A 272 -3.22 16.32 -8.61
C ASN A 272 -2.91 14.85 -8.86
N PHE A 273 -3.93 13.98 -8.95
CA PHE A 273 -3.72 12.57 -9.31
C PHE A 273 -3.07 12.43 -10.67
N THR A 274 -3.53 13.17 -11.67
CA THR A 274 -2.95 13.13 -13.03
C THR A 274 -1.48 13.55 -13.03
N ALA A 275 -1.15 14.63 -12.31
CA ALA A 275 0.22 15.12 -12.18
C ALA A 275 1.15 14.12 -11.46
N LEU A 276 0.63 13.33 -10.52
CA LEU A 276 1.39 12.25 -9.88
C LEU A 276 1.68 11.09 -10.85
N GLY A 277 0.76 10.78 -11.76
CA GLY A 277 0.91 9.69 -12.74
C GLY A 277 1.80 10.00 -13.94
N SER A 278 2.13 11.27 -14.18
CA SER A 278 2.93 11.70 -15.35
C SER A 278 4.41 11.92 -15.05
N LYS A 279 4.90 11.55 -13.86
CA LYS A 279 6.28 11.82 -13.44
C LYS A 279 7.26 10.80 -14.02
N THR A 280 8.40 11.29 -14.48
CA THR A 280 9.54 10.48 -14.92
C THR A 280 10.72 10.60 -13.95
N SER A 281 11.45 9.53 -13.70
CA SER A 281 12.62 9.50 -12.81
C SER A 281 13.87 9.04 -13.56
N LEU A 282 14.93 9.87 -13.56
CA LEU A 282 16.27 9.45 -14.00
C LEU A 282 16.90 8.45 -13.01
N PRO A 283 16.86 8.68 -11.68
CA PRO A 283 17.32 7.69 -10.70
C PRO A 283 16.74 6.28 -10.92
N ALA A 284 15.43 6.17 -11.14
CA ALA A 284 14.79 4.88 -11.39
C ALA A 284 15.24 4.23 -12.71
N GLY A 285 15.53 5.04 -13.74
CA GLY A 285 16.14 4.56 -14.97
C GLY A 285 17.56 4.03 -14.76
N ILE A 286 18.36 4.73 -13.95
CA ILE A 286 19.76 4.35 -13.64
C ILE A 286 19.83 3.02 -12.89
N VAL A 287 18.97 2.83 -11.87
CA VAL A 287 18.99 1.59 -11.06
C VAL A 287 18.20 0.45 -11.69
N ALA A 288 17.64 0.63 -12.90
CA ALA A 288 16.84 -0.38 -13.57
C ALA A 288 17.69 -1.62 -13.91
N ALA A 289 17.56 -2.66 -13.08
CA ALA A 289 18.20 -3.94 -13.30
C ALA A 289 17.17 -5.00 -13.70
N ALA A 290 17.56 -5.85 -14.65
CA ALA A 290 16.82 -7.09 -14.90
C ALA A 290 17.08 -8.07 -13.75
N ASP A 291 16.04 -8.79 -13.34
CA ASP A 291 16.15 -9.89 -12.36
C ASP A 291 16.74 -9.46 -10.99
N ALA A 292 16.44 -8.24 -10.56
CA ALA A 292 16.83 -7.72 -9.25
C ALA A 292 16.25 -8.57 -8.10
N ALA A 293 17.01 -8.71 -7.00
CA ALA A 293 16.52 -9.29 -5.75
C ALA A 293 15.50 -8.35 -5.10
N ALA A 294 15.77 -7.05 -5.12
CA ALA A 294 14.83 -6.03 -4.71
C ALA A 294 15.06 -4.74 -5.48
N ARG A 295 14.02 -3.93 -5.61
CA ARG A 295 14.12 -2.55 -6.11
C ARG A 295 13.06 -1.68 -5.46
N GLY A 296 13.35 -0.40 -5.35
CA GLY A 296 12.40 0.57 -4.87
C GLY A 296 12.69 1.96 -5.40
N ASN A 297 11.65 2.77 -5.52
CA ASN A 297 11.76 4.20 -5.78
C ASN A 297 10.73 5.00 -4.99
N VAL A 298 11.07 6.27 -4.78
CA VAL A 298 10.18 7.30 -4.28
C VAL A 298 10.37 8.52 -5.16
N LYS A 299 9.28 9.02 -5.74
CA LYS A 299 9.24 10.27 -6.49
C LYS A 299 8.09 11.16 -6.01
N ILE A 300 8.42 12.08 -5.11
CA ILE A 300 7.49 13.08 -4.57
C ILE A 300 8.06 14.48 -4.77
N ALA A 301 7.18 15.48 -4.90
CA ALA A 301 7.59 16.87 -5.00
C ALA A 301 6.60 17.73 -4.20
N VAL A 302 7.13 18.77 -3.56
CA VAL A 302 6.35 19.85 -2.96
C VAL A 302 5.53 20.51 -4.06
N THR A 303 4.27 20.78 -3.77
CA THR A 303 3.37 21.45 -4.71
C THR A 303 3.77 22.91 -4.91
N ASP A 304 3.45 23.49 -6.07
CA ASP A 304 3.83 24.87 -6.39
C ASP A 304 3.32 25.88 -5.34
N GLY A 305 2.13 25.64 -4.78
CA GLY A 305 1.51 26.48 -3.75
C GLY A 305 2.18 26.46 -2.38
N SER A 306 3.15 25.57 -2.13
CA SER A 306 3.88 25.47 -0.85
C SER A 306 5.41 25.54 -1.02
N LYS A 307 5.89 25.67 -2.26
CA LYS A 307 7.32 25.63 -2.58
C LYS A 307 8.10 26.78 -1.93
N LYS A 308 7.49 27.97 -1.85
CA LYS A 308 8.11 29.15 -1.25
C LYS A 308 8.29 28.99 0.26
N GLU A 309 7.23 28.59 0.96
CA GLU A 309 7.22 28.40 2.40
C GLU A 309 8.16 27.25 2.80
N PHE A 310 8.16 26.17 2.01
CA PHE A 310 9.07 25.06 2.17
C PHE A 310 10.54 25.49 1.98
N SER A 311 10.85 26.21 0.90
CA SER A 311 12.21 26.71 0.66
C SER A 311 12.69 27.63 1.80
N ALA A 312 11.82 28.52 2.28
CA ALA A 312 12.13 29.39 3.42
C ALA A 312 12.38 28.60 4.72
N ALA A 313 11.61 27.53 4.96
CA ALA A 313 11.81 26.66 6.12
C ALA A 313 13.14 25.90 6.04
N ILE A 314 13.51 25.39 4.86
CA ILE A 314 14.81 24.76 4.62
C ILE A 314 15.95 25.76 4.79
N GLU A 315 15.80 27.00 4.31
CA GLU A 315 16.79 28.06 4.52
C GLU A 315 17.04 28.35 6.00
N ALA A 316 15.97 28.48 6.78
CA ALA A 316 16.08 28.69 8.22
C ALA A 316 16.77 27.51 8.90
N LEU A 317 16.45 26.26 8.51
CA LEU A 317 17.09 25.06 9.05
C LEU A 317 18.59 25.03 8.76
N LEU A 318 18.98 25.32 7.51
CA LEU A 318 20.39 25.34 7.11
C LEU A 318 21.16 26.46 7.82
N ALA A 319 20.55 27.64 7.98
CA ALA A 319 21.15 28.75 8.69
C ALA A 319 21.35 28.45 10.19
N ASP A 320 20.38 27.80 10.84
CA ASP A 320 20.49 27.39 12.23
C ASP A 320 21.56 26.31 12.42
N GLY A 321 21.60 25.31 11.53
CA GLY A 321 22.66 24.30 11.51
C GLY A 321 24.06 24.90 11.37
N LEU A 322 24.24 25.92 10.52
CA LEU A 322 25.50 26.63 10.38
C LEU A 322 25.85 27.47 11.63
N LYS A 323 24.86 28.11 12.24
CA LYS A 323 25.05 28.91 13.47
C LYS A 323 25.50 28.06 14.65
N ASN A 324 24.96 26.85 14.77
CA ASN A 324 25.21 25.94 15.89
C ASN A 324 26.40 24.99 15.63
N ALA A 325 27.04 25.07 14.47
CA ALA A 325 28.23 24.29 14.17
C ALA A 325 29.41 24.72 15.06
N PRO A 326 30.23 23.76 15.55
CA PRO A 326 31.48 24.07 16.24
C PRO A 326 32.37 24.97 15.37
N GLU A 327 33.06 25.95 15.96
CA GLU A 327 33.92 26.90 15.22
C GLU A 327 34.90 26.18 14.28
N GLU A 328 35.50 25.09 14.76
CA GLU A 328 36.46 24.25 14.02
C GLU A 328 35.86 23.57 12.78
N GLN A 329 34.54 23.46 12.70
CA GLN A 329 33.81 22.78 11.63
C GLN A 329 32.98 23.75 10.78
N LYS A 330 32.91 25.04 11.12
CA LYS A 330 32.04 26.01 10.45
C LYS A 330 32.27 26.10 8.95
N ASP A 331 33.53 26.09 8.50
CA ASP A 331 33.84 26.18 7.07
C ASP A 331 33.42 24.91 6.31
N VAL A 332 33.56 23.73 6.93
CA VAL A 332 33.09 22.46 6.36
C VAL A 332 31.57 22.44 6.30
N VAL A 333 30.88 22.86 7.37
CA VAL A 333 29.41 22.94 7.40
C VAL A 333 28.90 23.96 6.38
N LYS A 334 29.54 25.12 6.24
CA LYS A 334 29.20 26.12 5.24
C LYS A 334 29.31 25.57 3.82
N ALA A 335 30.40 24.86 3.53
CA ALA A 335 30.61 24.24 2.23
C ALA A 335 29.58 23.12 1.96
N LEU A 336 29.25 22.31 2.97
CA LEU A 336 28.20 21.29 2.87
C LEU A 336 26.84 21.93 2.58
N VAL A 337 26.45 22.97 3.34
CA VAL A 337 25.19 23.71 3.14
C VAL A 337 25.10 24.29 1.74
N ALA A 338 26.20 24.86 1.22
CA ALA A 338 26.24 25.38 -0.15
C ALA A 338 26.05 24.27 -1.19
N ALA A 339 26.64 23.09 -0.96
CA ALA A 339 26.57 21.97 -1.88
C ALA A 339 25.19 21.27 -1.91
N VAL A 340 24.57 21.04 -0.75
CA VAL A 340 23.31 20.27 -0.67
C VAL A 340 22.07 21.17 -0.60
N GLY A 341 22.23 22.42 -0.21
CA GLY A 341 21.15 23.39 -0.04
C GLY A 341 20.24 23.55 -1.26
N PRO A 342 20.79 23.71 -2.49
CA PRO A 342 19.97 23.78 -3.71
C PRO A 342 19.06 22.56 -3.88
N THR A 343 19.59 21.36 -3.66
CA THR A 343 18.83 20.10 -3.75
C THR A 343 17.70 20.06 -2.73
N LEU A 344 17.97 20.43 -1.47
CA LEU A 344 16.95 20.45 -0.43
C LEU A 344 15.85 21.47 -0.72
N LYS A 345 16.21 22.66 -1.18
CA LYS A 345 15.25 23.74 -1.52
C LYS A 345 14.42 23.45 -2.76
N ALA A 346 14.90 22.59 -3.66
CA ALA A 346 14.15 22.19 -4.85
C ALA A 346 12.79 21.58 -4.48
N GLY A 347 12.68 20.98 -3.29
CA GLY A 347 11.44 20.39 -2.79
C GLY A 347 11.07 19.12 -3.55
N GLU A 348 12.05 18.43 -4.14
CA GLU A 348 11.84 17.18 -4.86
C GLU A 348 12.64 16.07 -4.18
N LEU A 349 11.97 14.96 -3.90
CA LEU A 349 12.61 13.71 -3.50
C LEU A 349 12.39 12.71 -4.63
N ASP A 350 13.44 12.44 -5.38
CA ASP A 350 13.48 11.42 -6.42
C ASP A 350 14.70 10.52 -6.16
N VAL A 351 14.43 9.35 -5.59
CA VAL A 351 15.45 8.36 -5.20
C VAL A 351 15.03 6.99 -5.67
N ALA A 352 16.00 6.19 -6.07
CA ALA A 352 15.79 4.81 -6.43
C ALA A 352 16.96 3.93 -6.00
N VAL A 353 16.68 2.67 -5.70
CA VAL A 353 17.66 1.67 -5.30
C VAL A 353 17.33 0.33 -5.93
N SER A 354 18.35 -0.44 -6.29
CA SER A 354 18.22 -1.83 -6.68
C SER A 354 19.29 -2.68 -6.03
N LEU A 355 18.87 -3.81 -5.47
CA LEU A 355 19.71 -4.90 -5.00
C LEU A 355 19.68 -6.00 -6.06
N ILE A 356 20.85 -6.38 -6.57
CA ILE A 356 21.03 -7.33 -7.66
C ILE A 356 21.74 -8.56 -7.11
N GLY A 357 21.28 -9.75 -7.50
CA GLY A 357 21.85 -11.02 -7.08
C GLY A 357 20.81 -11.98 -6.49
N PRO A 358 21.25 -13.02 -5.76
CA PRO A 358 22.66 -13.37 -5.56
C PRO A 358 23.34 -13.79 -6.88
N SER A 359 24.65 -13.57 -6.97
CA SER A 359 25.51 -14.09 -8.03
C SER A 359 25.73 -15.60 -7.85
N ALA A 360 26.41 -16.26 -8.80
CA ALA A 360 26.80 -17.65 -8.66
C ALA A 360 27.68 -17.92 -7.41
N LYS A 361 28.34 -16.88 -6.87
CA LYS A 361 29.14 -16.95 -5.64
C LYS A 361 28.32 -16.66 -4.37
N GLY A 362 27.01 -16.41 -4.50
CA GLY A 362 26.13 -16.06 -3.38
C GLY A 362 26.20 -14.58 -2.95
N THR A 363 26.95 -13.75 -3.67
CA THR A 363 27.13 -12.31 -3.35
C THR A 363 26.11 -11.42 -4.05
N TYR A 364 25.86 -10.25 -3.50
CA TYR A 364 24.96 -9.24 -4.04
C TYR A 364 25.74 -8.03 -4.56
N GLN A 365 25.04 -7.20 -5.33
CA GLN A 365 25.46 -5.87 -5.72
C GLN A 365 24.32 -4.91 -5.40
N ILE A 366 24.63 -3.68 -5.02
CA ILE A 366 23.61 -2.65 -4.80
C ILE A 366 23.96 -1.43 -5.65
N ILE A 367 22.94 -0.80 -6.23
CA ILE A 367 23.06 0.50 -6.87
C ILE A 367 21.94 1.40 -6.36
N GLY A 368 22.29 2.61 -5.96
CA GLY A 368 21.38 3.67 -5.55
C GLY A 368 21.61 4.92 -6.37
N ALA A 369 20.55 5.64 -6.69
CA ALA A 369 20.61 6.92 -7.37
C ALA A 369 19.66 7.91 -6.69
N GLY A 370 20.07 9.17 -6.61
CA GLY A 370 19.25 10.28 -6.14
C GLY A 370 19.36 11.46 -7.10
N ALA A 371 18.23 12.10 -7.39
CA ALA A 371 18.23 13.36 -8.11
C ALA A 371 18.80 14.46 -7.22
N VAL A 372 19.62 15.32 -7.80
CA VAL A 372 20.21 16.47 -7.13
C VAL A 372 20.10 17.71 -8.02
N THR A 373 20.22 18.87 -7.39
CA THR A 373 20.48 20.15 -8.05
C THR A 373 21.93 20.52 -7.79
N ASP A 374 22.65 20.87 -8.86
CA ASP A 374 24.07 21.27 -8.83
C ASP A 374 25.00 20.18 -8.27
N GLY A 375 24.85 18.93 -8.72
CA GLY A 375 25.67 17.83 -8.19
C GLY A 375 27.19 17.99 -8.37
N LYS A 376 27.66 18.85 -9.28
CA LYS A 376 29.07 19.25 -9.37
C LYS A 376 29.56 20.01 -8.12
N GLU A 377 28.72 20.80 -7.45
CA GLU A 377 29.10 21.46 -6.19
C GLU A 377 29.23 20.43 -5.06
N ILE A 378 28.43 19.38 -5.07
CA ILE A 378 28.58 18.23 -4.16
C ILE A 378 29.89 17.51 -4.43
N GLU A 379 30.23 17.26 -5.70
CA GLU A 379 31.52 16.66 -6.07
C GLU A 379 32.71 17.53 -5.60
N LYS A 380 32.65 18.84 -5.83
CA LYS A 380 33.67 19.79 -5.35
C LYS A 380 33.81 19.74 -3.83
N PHE A 381 32.70 19.71 -3.10
CA PHE A 381 32.71 19.58 -1.65
C PHE A 381 33.40 18.29 -1.20
N VAL A 382 33.06 17.14 -1.81
CA VAL A 382 33.69 15.85 -1.51
C VAL A 382 35.19 15.88 -1.79
N LYS A 383 35.60 16.41 -2.96
CA LYS A 383 37.02 16.58 -3.32
C LYS A 383 37.76 17.48 -2.31
N LYS A 384 37.12 18.55 -1.84
CA LYS A 384 37.68 19.45 -0.81
C LYS A 384 37.88 18.72 0.52
N VAL A 385 36.88 18.02 1.02
CA VAL A 385 36.99 17.26 2.29
C VAL A 385 38.09 16.21 2.20
N ILE A 386 38.21 15.52 1.07
CA ILE A 386 39.28 14.54 0.87
C ILE A 386 40.65 15.21 0.74
N GLY A 387 40.75 16.39 0.14
CA GLY A 387 41.98 17.18 0.13
C GLY A 387 42.41 17.64 1.54
N ASP A 388 41.46 18.17 2.32
CA ASP A 388 41.74 18.74 3.64
C ASP A 388 42.04 17.67 4.71
N TYR A 389 41.40 16.50 4.61
CA TYR A 389 41.49 15.41 5.59
C TYR A 389 42.10 14.11 5.02
N GLY A 390 42.73 14.20 3.84
CA GLY A 390 43.21 13.05 3.06
C GLY A 390 44.07 12.08 3.85
N ALA A 391 45.05 12.58 4.61
CA ALA A 391 45.93 11.72 5.42
C ALA A 391 45.17 10.87 6.46
N PHE A 392 44.05 11.36 6.98
CA PHE A 392 43.19 10.59 7.88
C PHE A 392 42.29 9.62 7.11
N ILE A 393 41.63 10.12 6.06
CA ILE A 393 40.68 9.35 5.24
C ILE A 393 41.38 8.19 4.52
N GLU A 394 42.60 8.41 4.04
CA GLU A 394 43.43 7.41 3.37
C GLU A 394 43.74 6.21 4.27
N ASN A 395 43.64 6.31 5.60
CA ASN A 395 43.78 5.13 6.47
C ASN A 395 42.64 4.13 6.30
N PHE A 396 41.48 4.58 5.84
CA PHE A 396 40.27 3.77 5.72
C PHE A 396 39.95 3.41 4.28
N VAL A 397 40.22 4.32 3.34
CA VAL A 397 39.80 4.18 1.93
C VAL A 397 40.82 4.76 0.96
N GLU A 398 40.91 4.20 -0.23
CA GLU A 398 41.67 4.75 -1.36
C GLU A 398 40.69 5.34 -2.38
N PHE A 399 40.79 6.64 -2.63
CA PHE A 399 39.97 7.33 -3.62
C PHE A 399 40.71 7.46 -4.96
N LYS A 400 39.99 7.13 -6.04
CA LYS A 400 40.38 7.45 -7.41
C LYS A 400 39.28 8.28 -8.02
N PHE A 401 39.54 9.58 -8.17
CA PHE A 401 38.59 10.48 -8.82
C PHE A 401 38.73 10.39 -10.34
N ASP A 402 37.63 10.65 -11.05
CA ASP A 402 37.63 10.88 -12.50
C ASP A 402 38.20 9.68 -13.29
N VAL A 403 37.90 8.47 -12.82
CA VAL A 403 38.34 7.21 -13.43
C VAL A 403 37.77 7.05 -14.84
N GLU A 404 36.55 7.53 -15.05
CA GLU A 404 35.92 7.58 -16.37
C GLU A 404 34.88 8.69 -16.44
N LYS A 405 34.58 9.18 -17.64
CA LYS A 405 33.45 10.04 -17.92
C LYS A 405 32.43 9.31 -18.79
N ILE A 406 31.17 9.23 -18.35
CA ILE A 406 30.09 8.53 -19.05
C ILE A 406 28.95 9.51 -19.28
N GLY A 407 28.84 10.05 -20.49
CA GLY A 407 27.94 11.16 -20.78
C GLY A 407 28.31 12.37 -19.91
N ASP A 408 27.35 12.85 -19.13
CA ASP A 408 27.53 13.98 -18.20
C ASP A 408 27.99 13.57 -16.80
N PHE A 409 28.20 12.27 -16.56
CA PHE A 409 28.65 11.77 -15.27
C PHE A 409 30.17 11.64 -15.19
N SER A 410 30.75 12.13 -14.10
CA SER A 410 32.10 11.78 -13.65
C SER A 410 32.00 10.53 -12.77
N LEU A 411 32.77 9.49 -13.09
CA LEU A 411 32.81 8.24 -12.33
C LEU A 411 34.09 8.20 -11.46
N HIS A 412 33.91 7.86 -10.20
CA HIS A 412 34.93 7.75 -9.17
C HIS A 412 34.90 6.35 -8.58
N GLN A 413 36.05 5.88 -8.11
CA GLN A 413 36.22 4.59 -7.44
C GLN A 413 36.75 4.82 -6.03
N ILE A 414 36.18 4.10 -5.08
CA ILE A 414 36.54 4.13 -3.66
C ILE A 414 36.83 2.69 -3.24
N ASN A 415 38.07 2.40 -2.85
CA ASN A 415 38.45 1.08 -2.36
C ASN A 415 38.61 1.13 -0.84
N LEU A 416 37.80 0.35 -0.12
CA LEU A 416 37.90 0.24 1.32
C LEU A 416 39.15 -0.59 1.69
N LYS A 417 40.02 -0.08 2.58
CA LYS A 417 41.19 -0.82 3.07
C LYS A 417 40.78 -1.94 4.01
N GLN A 418 39.77 -1.68 4.82
CA GLN A 418 39.13 -2.64 5.72
C GLN A 418 37.62 -2.66 5.47
N VAL A 419 37.03 -3.84 5.55
CA VAL A 419 35.58 -4.07 5.48
C VAL A 419 35.21 -4.98 6.62
N ASP A 420 34.05 -4.75 7.20
CA ASP A 420 33.50 -5.70 8.15
C ASP A 420 33.14 -7.01 7.46
N ASP A 421 33.18 -8.11 8.22
CA ASP A 421 32.94 -9.46 7.70
C ASP A 421 31.54 -9.60 7.07
N ASN A 422 30.54 -8.82 7.48
CA ASN A 422 29.20 -8.89 6.92
C ASN A 422 29.15 -8.24 5.54
N LEU A 423 29.79 -7.09 5.33
CA LEU A 423 29.86 -6.43 4.03
C LEU A 423 30.64 -7.29 3.03
N ASP A 424 31.76 -7.89 3.46
CA ASP A 424 32.53 -8.81 2.61
C ASP A 424 31.72 -10.08 2.27
N LYS A 425 30.99 -10.66 3.25
CA LYS A 425 30.11 -11.81 3.02
C LYS A 425 28.96 -11.50 2.05
N ILE A 426 28.37 -10.30 2.13
CA ILE A 426 27.22 -9.93 1.30
C ILE A 426 27.67 -9.55 -0.11
N PHE A 427 28.68 -8.68 -0.25
CA PHE A 427 29.02 -8.10 -1.56
C PHE A 427 30.26 -8.74 -2.21
N GLY A 428 31.15 -9.35 -1.43
CA GLY A 428 32.40 -9.97 -1.90
C GLY A 428 33.34 -8.97 -2.58
N THR A 429 33.25 -7.69 -2.20
CA THR A 429 34.05 -6.60 -2.77
C THR A 429 34.25 -5.52 -1.73
N LYS A 430 35.38 -4.82 -1.86
CA LYS A 430 35.72 -3.61 -1.10
C LYS A 430 35.52 -2.33 -1.91
N THR A 431 35.00 -2.47 -3.12
CA THR A 431 34.92 -1.39 -4.09
C THR A 431 33.53 -0.76 -4.07
N ILE A 432 33.51 0.55 -3.86
CA ILE A 432 32.34 1.40 -4.03
C ILE A 432 32.61 2.28 -5.24
N TRP A 433 31.63 2.40 -6.12
CA TRP A 433 31.65 3.34 -7.23
C TRP A 433 30.73 4.50 -6.92
N LEU A 434 31.16 5.70 -7.26
CA LEU A 434 30.38 6.92 -7.10
C LEU A 434 30.38 7.66 -8.43
N ALA A 435 29.21 8.10 -8.88
CA ALA A 435 29.10 8.95 -10.06
C ALA A 435 28.30 10.20 -9.76
N THR A 436 28.75 11.32 -10.30
CA THR A 436 28.16 12.65 -10.11
C THR A 436 27.88 13.31 -11.45
N SER A 437 26.73 13.97 -11.56
CA SER A 437 26.35 14.87 -12.65
C SER A 437 25.65 16.09 -12.05
N ASP A 438 25.27 17.08 -12.88
CA ASP A 438 24.48 18.21 -12.37
C ASP A 438 23.11 17.78 -11.82
N SER A 439 22.54 16.69 -12.33
CA SER A 439 21.15 16.27 -12.06
C SER A 439 21.00 15.03 -11.17
N ALA A 440 22.08 14.27 -10.94
CA ALA A 440 22.01 13.02 -10.19
C ALA A 440 23.35 12.64 -9.56
N ILE A 441 23.26 11.99 -8.40
CA ILE A 441 24.35 11.24 -7.74
C ILE A 441 23.97 9.77 -7.72
N VAL A 442 24.92 8.91 -8.04
CA VAL A 442 24.75 7.46 -8.12
C VAL A 442 25.87 6.79 -7.34
N ALA A 443 25.55 5.80 -6.53
CA ALA A 443 26.53 4.98 -5.85
C ALA A 443 26.23 3.50 -6.07
N SER A 444 27.27 2.67 -6.21
CA SER A 444 27.11 1.22 -6.24
C SER A 444 28.20 0.50 -5.44
N ILE A 445 27.87 -0.69 -4.94
CA ILE A 445 28.84 -1.62 -4.35
C ILE A 445 28.90 -2.83 -5.26
N GLU A 446 30.01 -2.93 -5.99
CA GLU A 446 30.25 -3.94 -7.02
C GLU A 446 31.75 -4.00 -7.38
N PRO A 447 32.25 -5.15 -7.87
CA PRO A 447 33.68 -5.34 -8.06
C PRO A 447 34.28 -4.50 -9.20
N ASP A 448 33.58 -4.34 -10.33
CA ASP A 448 34.13 -3.80 -11.59
C ASP A 448 33.40 -2.56 -12.13
N GLY A 449 32.31 -2.16 -11.48
CA GLY A 449 31.51 -1.00 -11.90
C GLY A 449 30.58 -1.31 -13.08
N ALA A 450 30.37 -2.58 -13.45
CA ALA A 450 29.55 -2.94 -14.61
C ALA A 450 28.10 -2.44 -14.49
N VAL A 451 27.49 -2.53 -13.31
CA VAL A 451 26.12 -2.10 -13.02
C VAL A 451 26.00 -0.59 -13.12
N ILE A 452 26.87 0.17 -12.43
CA ILE A 452 26.82 1.64 -12.48
C ILE A 452 27.06 2.13 -13.89
N ARG A 453 28.07 1.61 -14.61
CA ARG A 453 28.36 2.01 -16.00
C ARG A 453 27.19 1.77 -16.95
N LYS A 454 26.44 0.69 -16.74
CA LYS A 454 25.20 0.42 -17.48
C LYS A 454 24.11 1.43 -17.10
N GLY A 455 23.91 1.66 -15.81
CA GLY A 455 22.91 2.58 -15.28
C GLY A 455 23.11 4.03 -15.75
N LEU A 456 24.35 4.51 -15.79
CA LEU A 456 24.67 5.89 -16.21
C LEU A 456 24.32 6.19 -17.68
N LYS A 457 24.05 5.17 -18.50
CA LYS A 457 23.58 5.32 -19.90
C LYS A 457 22.05 5.36 -20.01
N ALA A 458 21.33 5.21 -18.89
CA ALA A 458 19.88 5.18 -18.86
C ALA A 458 19.28 6.58 -19.07
N LYS A 459 18.00 6.59 -19.42
CA LYS A 459 17.17 7.79 -19.52
C LYS A 459 16.14 7.80 -18.40
N ALA A 460 15.52 8.97 -18.16
CA ALA A 460 14.39 9.05 -17.27
C ALA A 460 13.24 8.15 -17.76
N VAL A 461 12.61 7.42 -16.83
CA VAL A 461 11.51 6.49 -17.10
C VAL A 461 10.26 6.89 -16.33
N PRO A 462 9.04 6.64 -16.84
CA PRO A 462 7.82 6.81 -16.06
C PRO A 462 7.86 5.96 -14.80
N VAL A 463 7.47 6.53 -13.66
CA VAL A 463 7.46 5.82 -12.37
C VAL A 463 6.20 6.10 -11.57
N ALA A 464 5.83 5.13 -10.74
CA ALA A 464 4.91 5.33 -9.64
C ALA A 464 5.47 6.38 -8.65
N VAL A 465 4.58 6.96 -7.83
CA VAL A 465 4.98 7.89 -6.75
C VAL A 465 5.86 7.17 -5.74
N VAL A 466 5.46 5.94 -5.40
CA VAL A 466 6.25 5.00 -4.61
C VAL A 466 6.12 3.65 -5.28
N SER A 467 7.23 2.94 -5.43
CA SER A 467 7.19 1.52 -5.74
C SER A 467 8.27 0.77 -5.00
N ALA A 468 7.97 -0.46 -4.62
CA ALA A 468 8.92 -1.40 -4.08
C ALA A 468 8.53 -2.79 -4.54
N ASP A 469 9.47 -3.57 -5.04
CA ASP A 469 9.28 -5.00 -5.26
C ASP A 469 10.51 -5.80 -4.88
N SER A 470 10.27 -7.05 -4.52
CA SER A 470 11.27 -7.96 -3.99
C SER A 470 10.97 -9.39 -4.44
N ALA A 471 11.99 -10.05 -4.97
CA ALA A 471 12.02 -11.50 -5.16
C ALA A 471 12.40 -12.14 -3.83
N LEU A 472 11.38 -12.63 -3.10
CA LEU A 472 11.55 -13.06 -1.71
C LEU A 472 12.58 -14.18 -1.57
N ALA A 473 12.67 -15.11 -2.53
CA ALA A 473 13.67 -16.19 -2.47
C ALA A 473 15.10 -15.65 -2.53
N LYS A 474 15.31 -14.56 -3.30
CA LYS A 474 16.61 -13.90 -3.42
C LYS A 474 16.94 -13.03 -2.21
N VAL A 475 15.96 -12.45 -1.53
CA VAL A 475 16.22 -11.62 -0.34
C VAL A 475 16.29 -12.45 0.94
N LEU A 476 15.73 -13.67 0.94
CA LEU A 476 15.64 -14.52 2.12
C LEU A 476 16.99 -14.78 2.82
N PRO A 477 18.12 -15.05 2.12
CA PRO A 477 19.41 -15.23 2.77
C PRO A 477 19.88 -14.00 3.56
N LEU A 478 19.48 -12.79 3.13
CA LEU A 478 19.81 -11.53 3.80
C LEU A 478 18.87 -11.28 4.99
N ALA A 479 17.59 -11.60 4.83
CA ALA A 479 16.59 -11.42 5.88
C ALA A 479 16.69 -12.48 7.00
N GLN A 480 17.26 -13.64 6.70
CA GLN A 480 17.42 -14.77 7.62
C GLN A 480 18.87 -15.31 7.57
N PRO A 481 19.86 -14.53 8.07
CA PRO A 481 21.27 -14.91 7.99
C PRO A 481 21.63 -16.18 8.78
N GLY A 482 20.76 -16.60 9.71
CA GLY A 482 20.90 -17.83 10.48
C GLY A 482 20.32 -19.09 9.83
N LEU A 483 19.60 -18.96 8.70
CA LEU A 483 19.02 -20.10 8.00
C LEU A 483 20.13 -20.87 7.26
N LYS A 484 20.26 -22.17 7.52
CA LYS A 484 21.31 -22.98 6.87
C LYS A 484 21.00 -23.18 5.38
N ALA A 485 22.02 -23.46 4.59
CA ALA A 485 21.87 -23.59 3.14
C ALA A 485 20.96 -24.77 2.72
N ASP A 486 21.00 -25.88 3.46
CA ASP A 486 20.15 -27.05 3.29
C ASP A 486 18.69 -26.75 3.69
N GLU A 487 18.47 -26.04 4.79
CA GLU A 487 17.14 -25.58 5.24
C GLU A 487 16.52 -24.61 4.22
N LEU A 488 17.31 -23.65 3.73
CA LEU A 488 16.89 -22.73 2.67
C LEU A 488 16.54 -23.49 1.39
N LYS A 489 17.37 -24.45 0.98
CA LYS A 489 17.11 -25.25 -0.22
C LYS A 489 15.83 -26.09 -0.06
N ALA A 490 15.62 -26.69 1.12
CA ALA A 490 14.42 -27.46 1.43
C ALA A 490 13.16 -26.56 1.40
N LEU A 491 13.22 -25.39 2.04
CA LEU A 491 12.13 -24.41 2.06
C LEU A 491 11.74 -23.95 0.65
N LEU A 492 12.74 -23.59 -0.18
CA LEU A 492 12.50 -23.17 -1.55
C LEU A 492 11.96 -24.31 -2.41
N LYS A 493 12.49 -25.53 -2.25
CA LYS A 493 11.99 -26.71 -2.96
C LYS A 493 10.55 -27.04 -2.59
N ASP A 494 10.19 -26.98 -1.31
CA ASP A 494 8.82 -27.25 -0.85
C ASP A 494 7.84 -26.20 -1.39
N SER A 495 8.24 -24.92 -1.38
CA SER A 495 7.36 -23.81 -1.74
C SER A 495 7.24 -23.60 -3.26
N PHE A 496 8.31 -23.83 -4.02
CA PHE A 496 8.39 -23.49 -5.45
C PHE A 496 8.58 -24.70 -6.38
N GLY A 497 8.95 -25.87 -5.84
CA GLY A 497 9.36 -27.06 -6.59
C GLY A 497 10.82 -27.01 -7.05
N ASP A 498 11.21 -27.89 -7.97
CA ASP A 498 12.57 -27.95 -8.53
C ASP A 498 12.85 -26.91 -9.64
N GLY A 499 11.90 -26.01 -9.92
CA GLY A 499 12.01 -25.00 -10.98
C GLY A 499 12.53 -23.64 -10.49
N SER A 500 12.79 -22.73 -11.44
CA SER A 500 13.14 -21.34 -11.11
C SER A 500 12.04 -20.66 -10.29
N THR A 501 12.46 -19.93 -9.25
CA THR A 501 11.62 -19.07 -8.41
C THR A 501 11.30 -17.74 -9.08
N SER A 502 12.10 -17.32 -10.07
CA SER A 502 11.97 -15.99 -10.70
C SER A 502 10.55 -15.75 -11.23
N GLY A 503 9.97 -14.62 -10.80
CA GLY A 503 8.61 -14.23 -11.15
C GLY A 503 7.50 -14.96 -10.39
N LYS A 504 7.83 -15.92 -9.52
CA LYS A 504 6.86 -16.68 -8.69
C LYS A 504 6.98 -16.37 -7.20
N ASP A 505 7.98 -15.60 -6.81
CA ASP A 505 8.31 -15.28 -5.42
C ASP A 505 8.23 -13.77 -5.14
N THR A 506 7.56 -13.01 -6.02
CA THR A 506 7.58 -11.55 -5.94
C THR A 506 6.54 -11.00 -4.97
N ALA A 507 6.95 -10.08 -4.10
CA ALA A 507 6.07 -9.16 -3.40
C ALA A 507 6.29 -7.74 -3.94
N ALA A 508 5.22 -7.00 -4.16
CA ALA A 508 5.23 -5.67 -4.74
C ALA A 508 4.25 -4.73 -4.02
N PHE A 509 4.67 -3.49 -3.84
CA PHE A 509 3.89 -2.38 -3.32
C PHE A 509 4.01 -1.19 -4.25
N THR A 510 2.91 -0.58 -4.64
CA THR A 510 2.90 0.64 -5.48
C THR A 510 1.89 1.68 -4.98
N ILE A 511 2.25 2.95 -5.16
CA ILE A 511 1.36 4.11 -5.05
C ILE A 511 1.43 4.85 -6.37
N GLU A 512 0.33 4.86 -7.11
CA GLU A 512 0.24 5.38 -8.47
C GLU A 512 -0.82 6.46 -8.58
N GLY A 513 -0.48 7.55 -9.25
CA GLY A 513 -1.44 8.56 -9.70
C GLY A 513 -1.92 8.29 -11.13
N GLY A 514 -2.79 9.17 -11.63
CA GLY A 514 -3.36 9.11 -12.96
C GLY A 514 -4.81 9.60 -12.93
N LYS A 515 -5.72 8.82 -13.51
CA LYS A 515 -7.17 9.10 -13.41
C LYS A 515 -7.71 8.98 -11.98
N GLN A 516 -7.02 8.20 -11.15
CA GLN A 516 -7.32 7.91 -9.75
C GLN A 516 -6.00 7.75 -9.00
N LEU A 517 -6.04 7.82 -7.67
CA LEU A 517 -4.92 7.42 -6.82
C LEU A 517 -5.12 5.96 -6.42
N THR A 518 -4.14 5.10 -6.70
CA THR A 518 -4.20 3.67 -6.38
C THR A 518 -3.01 3.28 -5.52
N VAL A 519 -3.31 2.67 -4.38
CA VAL A 519 -2.34 1.97 -3.52
C VAL A 519 -2.56 0.48 -3.70
N LYS A 520 -1.52 -0.25 -4.11
CA LYS A 520 -1.63 -1.68 -4.39
C LYS A 520 -0.53 -2.45 -3.69
N PHE A 521 -0.93 -3.50 -2.99
CA PHE A 521 -0.03 -4.54 -2.51
C PHE A 521 -0.34 -5.84 -3.24
N LYS A 522 0.67 -6.48 -3.80
CA LYS A 522 0.54 -7.72 -4.57
C LYS A 522 1.64 -8.68 -4.17
N VAL A 523 1.29 -9.94 -3.93
CA VAL A 523 2.25 -10.99 -3.62
C VAL A 523 1.91 -12.25 -4.40
N LYS A 524 2.94 -12.98 -4.84
CA LYS A 524 2.75 -14.29 -5.43
C LYS A 524 2.32 -15.31 -4.39
N GLY A 525 1.38 -16.19 -4.74
CA GLY A 525 0.86 -17.17 -3.81
C GLY A 525 1.95 -18.10 -3.27
N LYS A 526 2.85 -18.58 -4.13
CA LYS A 526 4.01 -19.37 -3.69
C LYS A 526 4.95 -18.63 -2.74
N ALA A 527 5.02 -17.30 -2.84
CA ALA A 527 5.74 -16.48 -1.86
C ALA A 527 5.06 -16.46 -0.48
N ILE A 528 3.72 -16.45 -0.43
CA ILE A 528 2.96 -16.61 0.83
C ILE A 528 3.27 -17.99 1.43
N ARG A 529 3.28 -19.05 0.61
CA ARG A 529 3.61 -20.40 1.06
C ARG A 529 5.00 -20.52 1.66
N ALA A 530 6.00 -19.91 1.01
CA ALA A 530 7.35 -19.84 1.56
C ALA A 530 7.39 -19.09 2.91
N GLY A 531 6.64 -18.01 3.04
CA GLY A 531 6.51 -17.28 4.31
C GLY A 531 5.87 -18.12 5.42
N ALA A 532 4.82 -18.87 5.12
CA ALA A 532 4.16 -19.77 6.08
C ALA A 532 5.10 -20.88 6.54
N ALA A 533 5.77 -21.56 5.60
CA ALA A 533 6.72 -22.62 5.90
C ALA A 533 7.93 -22.11 6.71
N LEU A 534 8.42 -20.90 6.44
CA LEU A 534 9.46 -20.26 7.25
C LEU A 534 9.00 -20.01 8.70
N GLY A 535 7.74 -19.64 8.89
CA GLY A 535 7.14 -19.46 10.22
C GLY A 535 7.13 -20.76 11.02
N GLU A 536 6.81 -21.88 10.38
CA GLU A 536 6.83 -23.21 11.01
C GLU A 536 8.24 -23.67 11.39
N LEU A 537 9.25 -23.35 10.58
CA LEU A 537 10.66 -23.65 10.89
C LEU A 537 11.15 -22.90 12.15
N LYS A 538 10.66 -21.68 12.38
CA LYS A 538 11.04 -20.87 13.56
C LYS A 538 10.26 -21.22 14.83
N GLY A 539 9.11 -21.88 14.69
CA GLY A 539 8.29 -22.32 15.82
C GLY A 539 8.73 -23.66 16.41
N LYS A 540 9.68 -24.34 15.76
CA LYS A 540 10.38 -25.53 16.24
C LYS A 540 11.74 -25.12 16.80
#